data_AF-A0A644XHQ1-F1
#
_entry.id   AF-A0A644XHQ1-F1
#
_cell.length_a   1.000
_cell.length_b   1.000
_cell.length_c   1.000
_cell.angle_alpha   90.00
_cell.angle_beta   90.00
_cell.angle_gamma   90.00
#
_symmetry.space_group_name_H-M   'P 1'
#
loop_
_entity.id
_entity.type
_entity.pdbx_description
1 polymer ?
#
loop_
_entity_poly.entity_id
_entity_poly.type
_entity_poly.pdbx_seq_one_letter_code
_entity_poly.pdbx_strand_id
1 'polypeptide(L)'
;MAPIAPFYADQLFLDLNKVTGKDKSESVHLAMFPGYGEAAVDKHLENCMQQAQQISSMILALRRKAEKKVRQPLTKAVVPAPDEQTYEQIRYIAELIKAEVNIKELEVIPADADMVNLVKKVKPNFKTLGKKYGKLMKDIAVAMTSLSKSQISEIERNGKYLLKIGVEDVEILAEDVEIITEDMPGWLVANEGRLTVALDITVTDDLLREGIARELVNRIQNLRKSAGMEITDKINIAIERLEEINMAVEAYGQYIASQTLAASIQLVDVVDSPVELDFEDYIVRIKIEKI
;
A
#
# COMPACT_ATOMS: atom_id res chain seq x y z
N MET A 1 -22.97 0.34 -19.77
CA MET A 1 -22.31 1.51 -20.39
C MET A 1 -23.00 1.96 -21.67
N ALA A 2 -23.37 1.05 -22.58
CA ALA A 2 -23.96 1.37 -23.88
C ALA A 2 -25.15 2.36 -23.87
N PRO A 3 -26.12 2.28 -22.92
CA PRO A 3 -27.21 3.26 -22.87
C PRO A 3 -26.80 4.70 -22.53
N ILE A 4 -25.59 4.89 -21.97
CA ILE A 4 -25.09 6.19 -21.49
C ILE A 4 -24.12 6.81 -22.50
N ALA A 5 -23.23 6.00 -23.08
CA ALA A 5 -22.21 6.45 -24.02
C ALA A 5 -22.23 5.57 -25.29
N PRO A 6 -23.24 5.71 -26.16
CA PRO A 6 -23.55 4.71 -27.19
C PRO A 6 -22.45 4.55 -28.24
N PHE A 7 -21.88 5.64 -28.75
CA PHE A 7 -20.83 5.57 -29.77
C PHE A 7 -19.53 4.99 -29.21
N TYR A 8 -19.13 5.39 -28.01
CA TYR A 8 -17.92 4.88 -27.37
C TYR A 8 -18.05 3.40 -26.99
N ALA A 9 -19.18 3.01 -26.41
CA ALA A 9 -19.44 1.63 -26.05
C ALA A 9 -19.47 0.70 -27.27
N ASP A 10 -20.02 1.17 -28.39
CA ASP A 10 -20.07 0.40 -29.63
C ASP A 10 -18.67 0.21 -30.23
N GLN A 11 -17.88 1.29 -30.30
CA GLN A 11 -16.50 1.21 -30.77
C GLN A 11 -15.65 0.27 -29.90
N LEU A 12 -15.72 0.42 -28.57
CA LEU A 12 -14.98 -0.45 -27.64
C LEU A 12 -15.41 -1.92 -27.77
N PHE A 13 -16.71 -2.17 -27.90
CA PHE A 13 -17.23 -3.53 -28.10
C PHE A 13 -16.70 -4.13 -29.41
N LEU A 14 -16.75 -3.39 -30.52
CA LEU A 14 -16.25 -3.84 -31.81
C LEU A 14 -14.74 -4.13 -31.78
N ASP A 15 -13.95 -3.25 -31.17
CA ASP A 15 -12.49 -3.41 -31.08
C ASP A 15 -12.11 -4.67 -30.27
N LEU A 16 -12.75 -4.89 -29.13
CA LEU A 16 -12.51 -6.08 -28.30
C LEU A 16 -13.04 -7.36 -28.95
N ASN A 17 -14.21 -7.28 -29.60
CA ASN A 17 -14.84 -8.45 -30.22
C ASN A 17 -14.11 -8.87 -31.50
N LYS A 18 -13.49 -7.92 -32.24
CA LYS A 18 -12.61 -8.21 -33.38
C LYS A 18 -11.42 -9.10 -33.00
N VAL A 19 -10.91 -8.97 -31.77
CA VAL A 19 -9.81 -9.79 -31.24
C VAL A 19 -10.32 -11.07 -30.61
N THR A 20 -11.38 -11.00 -29.80
CA THR A 20 -11.82 -12.11 -28.95
C THR A 20 -12.83 -13.05 -29.60
N GLY A 21 -13.64 -12.56 -30.55
CA GLY A 21 -14.71 -13.32 -31.20
C GLY A 21 -15.77 -13.88 -30.25
N LYS A 22 -15.92 -13.29 -29.05
CA LYS A 22 -16.79 -13.82 -27.99
C LYS A 22 -18.28 -13.58 -28.24
N ASP A 23 -18.62 -12.56 -29.00
CA ASP A 23 -19.99 -12.22 -29.38
C ASP A 23 -20.13 -12.19 -30.91
N LYS A 24 -21.33 -12.41 -31.44
CA LYS A 24 -21.61 -12.38 -32.89
C LYS A 24 -22.39 -11.14 -33.32
N SER A 25 -22.80 -10.31 -32.37
CA SER A 25 -23.58 -9.10 -32.62
C SER A 25 -22.73 -8.08 -33.38
N GLU A 26 -23.34 -7.43 -34.37
CA GLU A 26 -22.69 -6.38 -35.17
C GLU A 26 -22.49 -5.08 -34.38
N SER A 27 -23.17 -4.94 -33.24
CA SER A 27 -23.12 -3.76 -32.38
C SER A 27 -23.46 -4.18 -30.95
N VAL A 28 -22.90 -3.47 -29.96
CA VAL A 28 -23.27 -3.67 -28.54
C VAL A 28 -24.74 -3.39 -28.30
N HIS A 29 -25.37 -2.55 -29.13
CA HIS A 29 -26.78 -2.17 -29.02
C HIS A 29 -27.73 -3.27 -29.50
N LEU A 30 -27.20 -4.27 -30.20
CA LEU A 30 -27.92 -5.46 -30.65
C LEU A 30 -27.61 -6.68 -29.77
N ALA A 31 -26.60 -6.58 -28.89
CA ALA A 31 -26.22 -7.65 -27.99
C ALA A 31 -27.22 -7.78 -26.83
N MET A 32 -27.42 -9.02 -26.36
CA MET A 32 -28.22 -9.27 -25.17
C MET A 32 -27.51 -8.74 -23.93
N PHE A 33 -28.28 -8.12 -23.04
CA PHE A 33 -27.74 -7.68 -21.75
C PHE A 33 -27.22 -8.90 -20.97
N PRO A 34 -26.04 -8.83 -20.34
CA PRO A 34 -25.49 -9.96 -19.59
C PRO A 34 -26.45 -10.36 -18.45
N GLY A 35 -26.79 -11.64 -18.39
CA GLY A 35 -27.62 -12.20 -17.33
C GLY A 35 -26.86 -12.32 -16.00
N TYR A 36 -27.61 -12.42 -14.90
CA TYR A 36 -27.03 -12.71 -13.59
C TYR A 36 -26.49 -14.16 -13.56
N GLY A 37 -25.20 -14.30 -13.30
CA GLY A 37 -24.53 -15.60 -13.13
C GLY A 37 -24.21 -15.85 -11.66
N GLU A 38 -25.08 -16.56 -10.95
CA GLU A 38 -24.88 -16.90 -9.53
C GLU A 38 -23.56 -17.63 -9.28
N ALA A 39 -23.15 -18.51 -10.19
CA ALA A 39 -21.89 -19.24 -10.12
C ALA A 39 -20.62 -18.37 -10.25
N ALA A 40 -20.75 -17.12 -10.72
CA ALA A 40 -19.63 -16.18 -10.79
C ALA A 40 -19.49 -15.33 -9.52
N VAL A 41 -20.43 -15.42 -8.58
CA VAL A 41 -20.39 -14.67 -7.31
C VAL A 41 -19.56 -15.45 -6.30
N ASP A 42 -18.35 -14.96 -6.03
CA ASP A 42 -17.48 -15.49 -4.98
C ASP A 42 -17.37 -14.47 -3.84
N LYS A 43 -18.17 -14.67 -2.78
CA LYS A 43 -18.19 -13.81 -1.61
C LYS A 43 -16.87 -13.83 -0.83
N HIS A 44 -16.15 -14.95 -0.86
CA HIS A 44 -14.87 -15.04 -0.19
C HIS A 44 -13.84 -14.16 -0.91
N LEU A 45 -13.76 -14.27 -2.25
CA LEU A 45 -12.88 -13.43 -3.06
C LEU A 45 -13.22 -11.95 -2.95
N GLU A 46 -14.51 -11.58 -2.96
CA GLU A 46 -14.96 -10.20 -2.77
C GLU A 46 -14.45 -9.62 -1.44
N ASN A 47 -14.59 -10.37 -0.35
CA ASN A 47 -14.11 -9.96 0.97
C ASN A 47 -12.57 -9.82 1.00
N CYS A 48 -11.85 -10.77 0.42
CA CYS A 48 -10.39 -10.71 0.28
C CYS A 48 -9.95 -9.46 -0.50
N MET A 49 -10.61 -9.15 -1.62
CA MET A 49 -10.31 -7.96 -2.42
C MET A 49 -10.66 -6.66 -1.69
N GLN A 50 -11.74 -6.64 -0.91
CA GLN A 50 -12.08 -5.49 -0.08
C GLN A 50 -10.99 -5.23 0.98
N GLN A 51 -10.52 -6.28 1.66
CA GLN A 51 -9.40 -6.18 2.60
C GLN A 51 -8.12 -5.73 1.91
N ALA A 52 -7.81 -6.25 0.72
CA ALA A 52 -6.64 -5.82 -0.06
C ALA A 52 -6.69 -4.31 -0.33
N GLN A 53 -7.84 -3.80 -0.79
CA GLN A 53 -8.03 -2.37 -1.06
C GLN A 53 -7.91 -1.52 0.21
N GLN A 54 -8.51 -1.96 1.32
CA GLN A 54 -8.45 -1.25 2.60
C GLN A 54 -7.01 -1.17 3.13
N ILE A 55 -6.33 -2.31 3.24
CA ILE A 55 -4.94 -2.38 3.72
C ILE A 55 -4.03 -1.55 2.81
N SER A 56 -4.17 -1.67 1.49
CA SER A 56 -3.37 -0.89 0.53
C SER A 56 -3.61 0.61 0.70
N SER A 57 -4.87 1.03 0.87
CA SER A 57 -5.23 2.44 1.11
C SER A 57 -4.62 2.97 2.41
N MET A 58 -4.65 2.16 3.49
CA MET A 58 -4.02 2.51 4.77
C MET A 58 -2.50 2.66 4.62
N ILE A 59 -1.82 1.73 3.96
CA ILE A 59 -0.37 1.82 3.71
C ILE A 59 -0.03 3.07 2.87
N LEU A 60 -0.80 3.34 1.82
CA LEU A 60 -0.61 4.53 0.97
C LEU A 60 -0.87 5.83 1.74
N ALA A 61 -1.80 5.84 2.70
CA ALA A 61 -2.01 6.97 3.60
C ALA A 61 -0.81 7.17 4.54
N LEU A 62 -0.28 6.09 5.13
CA LEU A 62 0.92 6.13 5.98
C LEU A 62 2.16 6.60 5.21
N ARG A 63 2.34 6.12 3.97
CA ARG A 63 3.39 6.58 3.06
C ARG A 63 3.32 8.08 2.80
N ARG A 64 2.11 8.61 2.54
CA ARG A 64 1.89 10.06 2.36
C ARG A 64 2.23 10.84 3.63
N LYS A 65 1.82 10.35 4.81
CA LYS A 65 2.17 10.95 6.11
C LYS A 65 3.69 10.95 6.36
N ALA A 66 4.41 9.96 5.84
CA ALA A 66 5.87 9.85 5.92
C ALA A 66 6.62 10.52 4.75
N GLU A 67 5.91 11.17 3.82
CA GLU A 67 6.47 11.77 2.60
C GLU A 67 7.29 10.78 1.74
N LYS A 68 6.90 9.50 1.75
CA LYS A 68 7.55 8.44 0.95
C LYS A 68 6.76 8.14 -0.32
N LYS A 69 7.37 8.37 -1.49
CA LYS A 69 6.80 8.02 -2.80
C LYS A 69 6.60 6.51 -2.93
N VAL A 70 5.58 6.06 -3.65
CA VAL A 70 5.32 4.61 -3.89
C VAL A 70 6.50 3.93 -4.60
N ARG A 71 7.22 4.66 -5.48
CA ARG A 71 8.41 4.15 -6.17
C ARG A 71 9.59 3.88 -5.23
N GLN A 72 9.63 4.51 -4.05
CA GLN A 72 10.57 4.16 -2.99
C GLN A 72 10.08 2.88 -2.30
N PRO A 73 10.75 1.73 -2.48
CA PRO A 73 10.40 0.53 -1.76
C PRO A 73 10.64 0.75 -0.25
N LEU A 74 9.78 0.13 0.56
CA LEU A 74 9.93 0.12 2.02
C LEU A 74 10.12 -1.32 2.51
N THR A 75 10.71 -1.47 3.69
CA THR A 75 11.08 -2.77 4.24
C THR A 75 9.86 -3.63 4.46
N LYS A 76 8.95 -3.22 5.35
CA LYS A 76 7.81 -4.05 5.69
C LYS A 76 6.61 -3.28 6.21
N ALA A 77 5.46 -3.91 6.09
CA ALA A 77 4.26 -3.54 6.83
C ALA A 77 3.83 -4.73 7.70
N VAL A 78 3.22 -4.42 8.84
CA VAL A 78 2.70 -5.40 9.80
C VAL A 78 1.20 -5.22 9.91
N VAL A 79 0.45 -6.30 9.73
CA VAL A 79 -1.01 -6.31 9.81
C VAL A 79 -1.45 -7.35 10.84
N PRO A 80 -1.92 -6.92 12.01
CA PRO A 80 -2.49 -7.81 13.00
C PRO A 80 -3.87 -8.24 12.55
N ALA A 81 -4.09 -9.54 12.46
CA ALA A 81 -5.38 -10.11 12.14
C ALA A 81 -6.26 -10.18 13.41
N PRO A 82 -7.51 -9.70 13.36
CA PRO A 82 -8.43 -9.77 14.49
C PRO A 82 -8.92 -11.19 14.80
N ASP A 83 -8.85 -12.11 13.83
CA ASP A 83 -9.28 -13.49 13.92
C ASP A 83 -8.56 -14.37 12.89
N GLU A 84 -8.65 -15.69 13.05
CA GLU A 84 -8.00 -16.69 12.18
C GLU A 84 -8.47 -16.63 10.73
N GLN A 85 -9.75 -16.29 10.50
CA GLN A 85 -10.28 -16.15 9.15
C GLN A 85 -9.60 -14.99 8.43
N THR A 86 -9.51 -13.83 9.08
CA THR A 86 -8.86 -12.64 8.54
C THR A 86 -7.36 -12.87 8.36
N TYR A 87 -6.73 -13.62 9.25
CA TYR A 87 -5.33 -14.02 9.13
C TYR A 87 -5.05 -14.74 7.81
N GLU A 88 -5.82 -15.80 7.52
CA GLU A 88 -5.67 -16.57 6.28
C GLU A 88 -6.03 -15.75 5.03
N GLN A 89 -7.06 -14.91 5.11
CA GLN A 89 -7.45 -14.03 4.00
C GLN A 89 -6.34 -13.03 3.65
N ILE A 90 -5.74 -12.36 4.63
CA ILE A 90 -4.66 -11.39 4.40
C ILE A 90 -3.41 -12.09 3.86
N ARG A 91 -3.09 -13.29 4.36
CA ARG A 91 -2.00 -14.10 3.82
C ARG A 91 -2.22 -14.49 2.36
N TYR A 92 -3.45 -14.86 2.01
CA TYR A 92 -3.82 -15.22 0.64
C TYR A 92 -3.62 -14.05 -0.35
N ILE A 93 -3.87 -12.82 0.07
CA ILE A 93 -3.73 -11.59 -0.74
C ILE A 93 -2.41 -10.82 -0.52
N ALA A 94 -1.48 -11.36 0.29
CA ALA A 94 -0.31 -10.61 0.74
C ALA A 94 0.59 -10.14 -0.41
N GLU A 95 0.84 -11.00 -1.41
CA GLU A 95 1.66 -10.63 -2.58
C GLU A 95 1.02 -9.53 -3.43
N LEU A 96 -0.32 -9.52 -3.53
CA LEU A 96 -1.04 -8.46 -4.24
C LEU A 96 -0.85 -7.12 -3.54
N ILE A 97 -1.02 -7.09 -2.21
CA ILE A 97 -0.81 -5.88 -1.41
C ILE A 97 0.64 -5.40 -1.54
N LYS A 98 1.61 -6.31 -1.40
CA LYS A 98 3.05 -5.99 -1.51
C LYS A 98 3.40 -5.35 -2.86
N ALA A 99 2.87 -5.90 -3.95
CA ALA A 99 3.10 -5.39 -5.29
C ALA A 99 2.50 -3.98 -5.48
N GLU A 100 1.27 -3.77 -5.02
CA GLU A 100 0.55 -2.50 -5.15
C GLU A 100 1.24 -1.37 -4.37
N VAL A 101 1.66 -1.65 -3.13
CA VAL A 101 2.22 -0.63 -2.22
C VAL A 101 3.75 -0.64 -2.13
N ASN A 102 4.41 -1.47 -2.94
CA ASN A 102 5.87 -1.59 -3.06
C ASN A 102 6.59 -1.76 -1.71
N ILE A 103 6.22 -2.78 -0.94
CA ILE A 103 6.90 -3.19 0.29
C ILE A 103 7.57 -4.56 0.10
N LYS A 104 8.69 -4.81 0.77
CA LYS A 104 9.41 -6.09 0.62
C LYS A 104 8.73 -7.23 1.35
N GLU A 105 8.10 -6.94 2.48
CA GLU A 105 7.43 -7.93 3.31
C GLU A 105 6.11 -7.38 3.89
N LEU A 106 5.09 -8.25 3.92
CA LEU A 106 3.86 -8.01 4.65
C LEU A 106 3.76 -9.09 5.74
N GLU A 107 4.04 -8.69 6.97
CA GLU A 107 4.00 -9.57 8.14
C GLU A 107 2.58 -9.57 8.71
N VAL A 108 1.88 -10.70 8.61
CA VAL A 108 0.55 -10.87 9.21
C VAL A 108 0.71 -11.50 10.59
N ILE A 109 0.21 -10.85 11.62
CA ILE A 109 0.30 -11.35 13.01
C ILE A 109 -1.04 -12.02 13.37
N PRO A 110 -1.05 -13.29 13.82
CA PRO A 110 -2.27 -13.93 14.32
C PRO A 110 -2.86 -13.22 15.54
N ALA A 111 -4.16 -13.35 15.76
CA ALA A 111 -4.87 -12.73 16.89
C ALA A 111 -4.29 -13.12 18.26
N ASP A 112 -3.75 -14.34 18.37
CA ASP A 112 -3.24 -14.91 19.62
C ASP A 112 -1.74 -14.65 19.84
N ALA A 113 -1.06 -14.02 18.88
CA ALA A 113 0.38 -13.77 18.95
C ALA A 113 0.67 -12.43 19.65
N ASP A 114 1.63 -12.45 20.58
CA ASP A 114 2.08 -11.24 21.27
C ASP A 114 2.63 -10.23 20.26
N MET A 115 2.02 -9.05 20.23
CA MET A 115 2.43 -7.94 19.39
C MET A 115 3.68 -7.28 20.00
N VAL A 116 4.84 -7.91 19.81
CA VAL A 116 6.11 -7.49 20.43
C VAL A 116 6.44 -6.03 20.09
N ASN A 117 6.16 -5.62 18.85
CA ASN A 117 6.61 -4.34 18.30
C ASN A 117 5.53 -3.25 18.20
N LEU A 118 4.33 -3.46 18.75
CA LEU A 118 3.26 -2.47 18.70
C LEU A 118 2.81 -2.10 20.13
N VAL A 119 2.78 -0.80 20.42
CA VAL A 119 2.31 -0.26 21.71
C VAL A 119 0.85 0.08 21.53
N LYS A 120 -0.01 -0.76 22.09
CA LYS A 120 -1.44 -0.50 22.21
C LYS A 120 -1.68 0.48 23.34
N LYS A 121 -2.56 1.46 23.12
CA LYS A 121 -3.17 2.34 24.12
C LYS A 121 -4.67 2.20 24.06
N VAL A 122 -5.31 2.30 25.21
CA VAL A 122 -6.78 2.30 25.32
C VAL A 122 -7.23 3.72 25.57
N LYS A 123 -8.08 4.25 24.70
CA LYS A 123 -8.77 5.51 24.90
C LYS A 123 -10.20 5.26 25.38
N PRO A 124 -10.66 5.92 26.45
CA PRO A 124 -12.04 5.83 26.85
C PRO A 124 -12.98 6.52 25.85
N ASN A 125 -14.12 5.89 25.57
CA ASN A 125 -15.23 6.58 24.94
C ASN A 125 -15.93 7.45 25.97
N PHE A 126 -15.58 8.74 26.00
CA PHE A 126 -16.12 9.71 26.96
C PHE A 126 -17.65 9.83 26.91
N LYS A 127 -18.32 9.50 25.79
CA LYS A 127 -19.78 9.58 25.67
C LYS A 127 -20.50 8.44 26.39
N THR A 128 -19.95 7.23 26.37
CA THR A 128 -20.59 6.06 26.97
C THR A 128 -20.18 5.92 28.43
N LEU A 129 -18.87 5.97 28.71
CA LEU A 129 -18.33 5.89 30.07
C LEU A 129 -18.69 7.12 30.91
N GLY A 130 -18.80 8.31 30.30
CA GLY A 130 -19.22 9.52 31.01
C GLY A 130 -20.67 9.46 31.52
N LYS A 131 -21.56 8.71 30.85
CA LYS A 131 -22.94 8.48 31.30
C LYS A 131 -23.01 7.49 32.46
N LYS A 132 -22.18 6.44 32.43
CA LYS A 132 -22.16 5.38 33.46
C LYS A 132 -21.40 5.80 34.72
N TYR A 133 -20.25 6.47 34.56
CA TYR A 133 -19.26 6.69 35.63
C TYR A 133 -18.77 8.15 35.71
N GLY A 134 -19.63 9.12 35.39
CA GLY A 134 -19.23 10.53 35.19
C GLY A 134 -18.38 11.18 36.29
N LYS A 135 -18.51 10.76 37.56
CA LYS A 135 -17.67 11.25 38.68
C LYS A 135 -16.24 10.67 38.67
N LEU A 136 -16.07 9.44 38.18
CA LEU A 136 -14.81 8.70 38.12
C LEU A 136 -14.12 8.79 36.75
N MET A 137 -14.71 9.52 35.79
CA MET A 137 -14.24 9.57 34.41
C MET A 137 -12.77 10.01 34.27
N LYS A 138 -12.32 10.96 35.12
CA LYS A 138 -10.92 11.41 35.14
C LYS A 138 -9.99 10.29 35.59
N ASP A 139 -10.37 9.55 36.63
CA ASP A 139 -9.58 8.45 37.17
C ASP A 139 -9.57 7.26 36.21
N ILE A 140 -10.69 6.97 35.54
CA ILE A 140 -10.80 5.96 34.48
C ILE A 140 -9.85 6.31 33.32
N ALA A 141 -9.84 7.56 32.88
CA ALA A 141 -8.96 7.98 31.77
C ALA A 141 -7.47 7.82 32.12
N VAL A 142 -7.07 8.15 33.34
CA VAL A 142 -5.68 7.97 33.82
C VAL A 142 -5.34 6.48 33.93
N ALA A 143 -6.20 5.69 34.56
CA ALA A 143 -5.97 4.26 34.73
C ALA A 143 -5.93 3.51 33.39
N MET A 144 -6.75 3.91 32.40
CA MET A 144 -6.72 3.37 31.04
C MET A 144 -5.40 3.64 30.32
N THR A 145 -4.80 4.82 30.51
CA THR A 145 -3.47 5.12 29.94
C THR A 145 -2.33 4.31 30.56
N SER A 146 -2.55 3.69 31.73
CA SER A 146 -1.58 2.85 32.43
C SER A 146 -1.83 1.34 32.29
N LEU A 147 -2.80 0.92 31.48
CA LEU A 147 -3.07 -0.50 31.23
C LEU A 147 -1.89 -1.17 30.52
N SER A 148 -1.53 -2.36 31.01
CA SER A 148 -0.51 -3.23 30.40
C SER A 148 -1.05 -3.94 29.16
N LYS A 149 -0.16 -4.37 28.24
CA LYS A 149 -0.52 -5.08 27.01
C LYS A 149 -1.46 -6.28 27.23
N SER A 150 -1.27 -7.03 28.32
CA SER A 150 -2.11 -8.18 28.66
C SER A 150 -3.54 -7.77 29.03
N GLN A 151 -3.71 -6.67 29.77
CA GLN A 151 -5.02 -6.15 30.16
C GLN A 151 -5.78 -5.58 28.96
N ILE A 152 -5.08 -4.95 28.02
CA ILE A 152 -5.67 -4.46 26.77
C ILE A 152 -6.18 -5.64 25.93
N SER A 153 -5.37 -6.70 25.83
CA SER A 153 -5.74 -7.92 25.10
C SER A 153 -6.92 -8.65 25.76
N GLU A 154 -7.07 -8.55 27.09
CA GLU A 154 -8.21 -9.10 27.81
C GLU A 154 -9.52 -8.38 27.45
N ILE A 155 -9.49 -7.05 27.27
CA ILE A 155 -10.64 -6.27 26.81
C ILE A 155 -11.07 -6.71 25.40
N GLU A 156 -10.12 -6.89 24.48
CA GLU A 156 -10.39 -7.33 23.10
C GLU A 156 -10.98 -8.74 23.05
N ARG A 157 -10.39 -9.68 23.82
CA ARG A 157 -10.76 -11.09 23.73
C ARG A 157 -12.06 -11.41 24.48
N ASN A 158 -12.23 -10.87 25.67
CA ASN A 158 -13.36 -11.19 26.53
C ASN A 158 -14.53 -10.20 26.37
N GLY A 159 -14.31 -9.10 25.63
CA GLY A 159 -15.30 -8.03 25.42
C GLY A 159 -15.56 -7.17 26.66
N LYS A 160 -14.90 -7.47 27.78
CA LYS A 160 -15.05 -6.76 29.05
C LYS A 160 -13.81 -6.88 29.92
N TYR A 161 -13.59 -5.89 30.78
CA TYR A 161 -12.50 -5.85 31.75
C TYR A 161 -12.94 -5.10 33.00
N LEU A 162 -12.59 -5.63 34.17
CA LEU A 162 -12.86 -5.00 35.46
C LEU A 162 -11.68 -4.15 35.89
N LEU A 163 -11.83 -2.83 35.80
CA LEU A 163 -10.84 -1.86 36.22
C LEU A 163 -11.09 -1.44 37.66
N LYS A 164 -10.09 -1.66 38.53
CA LYS A 164 -10.16 -1.23 39.93
C LYS A 164 -9.70 0.22 40.07
N ILE A 165 -10.58 1.08 40.57
CA ILE A 165 -10.27 2.49 40.88
C ILE A 165 -10.56 2.74 42.35
N GLY A 166 -9.53 2.73 43.18
CA GLY A 166 -9.68 2.83 44.63
C GLY A 166 -10.38 1.60 45.21
N VAL A 167 -11.64 1.77 45.64
CA VAL A 167 -12.49 0.72 46.24
C VAL A 167 -13.62 0.28 45.27
N GLU A 168 -13.79 0.97 44.15
CA GLU A 168 -14.84 0.66 43.17
C GLU A 168 -14.31 -0.21 42.02
N ASP A 169 -15.09 -1.22 41.67
CA ASP A 169 -14.88 -2.06 40.48
C ASP A 169 -15.68 -1.44 39.31
N VAL A 170 -14.97 -0.97 38.29
CA VAL A 170 -15.56 -0.37 37.09
C VAL A 170 -15.52 -1.39 35.96
N GLU A 171 -16.69 -1.83 35.48
CA GLU A 171 -16.78 -2.69 34.30
C GLU A 171 -16.63 -1.84 33.03
N ILE A 172 -15.61 -2.15 32.24
CA ILE A 172 -15.33 -1.57 30.93
C ILE A 172 -15.70 -2.61 29.88
N LEU A 173 -16.58 -2.24 28.96
CA LEU A 173 -16.91 -3.06 27.79
C LEU A 173 -16.05 -2.66 26.58
N ALA A 174 -15.86 -3.56 25.62
CA ALA A 174 -15.13 -3.24 24.38
C ALA A 174 -15.78 -2.09 23.57
N GLU A 175 -17.09 -1.89 23.69
CA GLU A 175 -17.81 -0.75 23.09
C GLU A 175 -17.54 0.59 23.78
N ASP A 176 -17.08 0.54 25.03
CA ASP A 176 -16.80 1.70 25.87
C ASP A 176 -15.37 2.23 25.68
N VAL A 177 -14.56 1.56 24.86
CA VAL A 177 -13.16 1.92 24.62
C VAL A 177 -12.79 1.86 23.15
N GLU A 178 -11.79 2.65 22.80
CA GLU A 178 -11.13 2.63 21.51
C GLU A 178 -9.67 2.22 21.75
N ILE A 179 -9.30 1.04 21.25
CA ILE A 179 -7.94 0.54 21.36
C ILE A 179 -7.20 1.01 20.11
N ILE A 180 -6.19 1.83 20.32
CA ILE A 180 -5.35 2.39 19.26
C ILE A 180 -3.94 1.89 19.44
N THR A 181 -3.25 1.69 18.33
CA THR A 181 -1.81 1.45 18.36
C THR A 181 -1.08 2.76 18.06
N GLU A 182 -0.07 3.10 18.86
CA GLU A 182 0.71 4.33 18.67
C GLU A 182 1.93 4.16 17.75
N ASP A 183 2.28 5.26 17.10
CA ASP A 183 3.52 5.41 16.33
C ASP A 183 4.74 5.15 17.23
N MET A 184 5.75 4.48 16.69
CA MET A 184 7.06 4.28 17.32
C MET A 184 8.15 4.91 16.45
N PRO A 185 9.36 5.18 16.97
CA PRO A 185 10.47 5.63 16.14
C PRO A 185 10.68 4.68 14.94
N GLY A 186 10.57 5.21 13.72
CA GLY A 186 10.69 4.43 12.47
C GLY A 186 9.41 3.73 12.01
N TRP A 187 8.30 3.81 12.75
CA TRP A 187 7.04 3.15 12.43
C TRP A 187 5.85 4.11 12.49
N LEU A 188 4.97 4.04 11.50
CA LEU A 188 3.69 4.73 11.52
C LEU A 188 2.55 3.73 11.54
N VAL A 189 1.48 4.06 12.26
CA VAL A 189 0.32 3.18 12.43
C VAL A 189 -0.97 3.86 11.98
N ALA A 190 -1.78 3.10 11.25
CA ALA A 190 -3.15 3.46 10.89
C ALA A 190 -4.11 2.44 11.48
N ASN A 191 -5.27 2.92 11.94
CA ASN A 191 -6.36 2.09 12.43
C ASN A 191 -7.62 2.46 11.63
N GLU A 192 -8.31 1.47 11.08
CA GLU A 192 -9.58 1.65 10.37
C GLU A 192 -10.55 0.54 10.79
N GLY A 193 -11.51 0.89 11.65
CA GLY A 193 -12.44 -0.08 12.23
C GLY A 193 -11.70 -1.13 13.07
N ARG A 194 -11.73 -2.39 12.63
CA ARG A 194 -11.02 -3.52 13.28
C ARG A 194 -9.65 -3.82 12.67
N LEU A 195 -9.26 -3.12 11.61
CA LEU A 195 -7.98 -3.33 10.95
C LEU A 195 -6.95 -2.32 11.47
N THR A 196 -5.75 -2.82 11.72
CA THR A 196 -4.59 -2.03 12.10
C THR A 196 -3.48 -2.33 11.10
N VAL A 197 -2.78 -1.30 10.65
CA VAL A 197 -1.63 -1.45 9.77
C VAL A 197 -0.49 -0.61 10.33
N ALA A 198 0.64 -1.23 10.56
CA ALA A 198 1.88 -0.55 10.90
C ALA A 198 2.85 -0.62 9.72
N LEU A 199 3.51 0.49 9.41
CA LEU A 199 4.45 0.61 8.31
C LEU A 199 5.82 1.03 8.83
N ASP A 200 6.84 0.24 8.51
CA ASP A 200 8.24 0.62 8.71
C ASP A 200 8.64 1.65 7.64
N ILE A 201 8.93 2.87 8.09
CA ILE A 201 9.30 4.00 7.23
C ILE A 201 10.82 4.20 7.13
N THR A 202 11.59 3.31 7.75
CA THR A 202 13.06 3.31 7.70
C THR A 202 13.51 2.92 6.29
N VAL A 203 14.31 3.78 5.67
CA VAL A 203 14.87 3.53 4.33
C VAL A 203 16.35 3.18 4.52
N THR A 204 16.70 1.93 4.21
CA THR A 204 18.11 1.49 4.15
C THR A 204 18.76 1.99 2.86
N ASP A 205 20.09 2.00 2.81
CA ASP A 205 20.82 2.43 1.61
C ASP A 205 20.48 1.58 0.37
N ASP A 206 20.24 0.27 0.55
CA ASP A 206 19.80 -0.62 -0.53
C ASP A 206 18.43 -0.25 -1.08
N LEU A 207 17.48 0.08 -0.19
CA LEU A 207 16.15 0.51 -0.58
C LEU A 207 16.21 1.88 -1.26
N LEU A 208 17.04 2.80 -0.76
CA LEU A 208 17.26 4.11 -1.38
C LEU A 208 17.78 3.94 -2.81
N ARG A 209 18.81 3.11 -3.01
CA ARG A 209 19.35 2.78 -4.35
C ARG A 209 18.30 2.18 -5.27
N GLU A 210 17.48 1.25 -4.79
CA GLU A 210 16.38 0.69 -5.58
C GLU A 210 15.33 1.75 -5.94
N GLY A 211 15.01 2.65 -5.01
CA GLY A 211 14.10 3.77 -5.24
C GLY A 211 14.58 4.69 -6.35
N ILE A 212 15.86 5.05 -6.34
CA ILE A 212 16.51 5.83 -7.39
C ILE A 212 16.45 5.09 -8.73
N ALA A 213 16.75 3.79 -8.76
CA ALA A 213 16.67 2.98 -9.97
C ALA A 213 15.25 2.94 -10.56
N ARG A 214 14.22 2.82 -9.72
CA ARG A 214 12.81 2.86 -10.14
C ARG A 214 12.39 4.23 -10.66
N GLU A 215 12.87 5.31 -10.04
CA GLU A 215 12.64 6.67 -10.53
C GLU A 215 13.31 6.87 -11.89
N LEU A 216 14.57 6.44 -12.06
CA LEU A 216 15.26 6.45 -13.35
C LEU A 216 14.48 5.71 -14.44
N VAL A 217 14.01 4.49 -14.16
CA VAL A 217 13.17 3.73 -15.10
C VAL A 217 11.95 4.54 -15.53
N ASN A 218 11.23 5.14 -14.57
CA ASN A 218 10.06 5.95 -14.87
C ASN A 218 10.41 7.16 -15.75
N ARG A 219 11.50 7.88 -15.44
CA ARG A 219 11.93 9.06 -16.21
C ARG A 219 12.38 8.68 -17.62
N ILE A 220 13.15 7.60 -17.76
CA ILE A 220 13.59 7.07 -19.06
C ILE A 220 12.38 6.62 -19.89
N GLN A 221 11.40 5.95 -19.28
CA GLN A 221 10.20 5.51 -20.02
C GLN A 221 9.35 6.69 -20.51
N ASN A 222 9.20 7.72 -19.68
CA ASN A 222 8.53 8.94 -20.10
C ASN A 222 9.31 9.65 -21.24
N LEU A 223 10.63 9.62 -21.19
CA LEU A 223 11.50 10.16 -22.24
C LEU A 223 11.35 9.38 -23.56
N ARG A 224 11.28 8.05 -23.52
CA ARG A 224 11.00 7.22 -24.71
C ARG A 224 9.68 7.60 -25.35
N LYS A 225 8.64 7.78 -24.52
CA LYS A 225 7.30 8.18 -24.98
C LYS A 225 7.29 9.57 -25.59
N SER A 226 7.95 10.55 -24.98
CA SER A 226 8.01 11.92 -25.52
C SER A 226 8.86 12.02 -26.79
N ALA A 227 9.85 11.14 -26.94
CA ALA A 227 10.65 10.99 -28.16
C ALA A 227 9.91 10.22 -29.28
N GLY A 228 8.67 9.78 -29.06
CA GLY A 228 7.87 9.07 -30.07
C GLY A 228 8.35 7.66 -30.38
N MET A 229 9.06 7.02 -29.44
CA MET A 229 9.55 5.65 -29.61
C MET A 229 8.43 4.63 -29.46
N GLU A 230 8.51 3.55 -30.23
CA GLU A 230 7.60 2.41 -30.11
C GLU A 230 7.91 1.59 -28.85
N ILE A 231 6.90 0.88 -28.33
CA ILE A 231 7.03 0.08 -27.10
C ILE A 231 8.18 -0.94 -27.21
N THR A 232 8.42 -1.47 -28.42
CA THR A 232 9.43 -2.50 -28.72
C THR A 232 10.82 -1.96 -29.04
N ASP A 233 11.00 -0.64 -29.15
CA ASP A 233 12.27 -0.05 -29.55
C ASP A 233 13.36 -0.27 -28.50
N LYS A 234 14.53 -0.75 -28.92
CA LYS A 234 15.72 -0.87 -28.06
C LYS A 234 16.52 0.42 -28.06
N ILE A 235 17.14 0.74 -26.93
CA ILE A 235 17.90 1.98 -26.75
C ILE A 235 19.29 1.75 -26.15
N ASN A 236 20.21 2.68 -26.39
CA ASN A 236 21.41 2.87 -25.59
C ASN A 236 21.20 4.05 -24.65
N ILE A 237 21.70 3.93 -23.42
CA ILE A 237 21.56 4.95 -22.39
C ILE A 237 22.94 5.41 -21.93
N ALA A 238 23.19 6.72 -22.03
CA ALA A 238 24.34 7.37 -21.42
C ALA A 238 23.86 8.31 -20.31
N ILE A 239 24.34 8.10 -19.09
CA ILE A 239 23.97 8.88 -17.90
C ILE A 239 25.21 9.61 -17.42
N GLU A 240 25.10 10.91 -17.19
CA GLU A 240 26.18 11.71 -16.59
C GLU A 240 26.39 11.29 -15.14
N ARG A 241 27.65 11.08 -14.74
CA ARG A 241 28.00 10.66 -13.39
C ARG A 241 27.54 11.69 -12.38
N LEU A 242 26.80 11.23 -11.38
CA LEU A 242 26.31 12.03 -10.28
C LEU A 242 26.32 11.16 -9.00
N GLU A 243 26.87 11.69 -7.91
CA GLU A 243 27.18 10.93 -6.69
C GLU A 243 25.94 10.20 -6.15
N GLU A 244 24.78 10.87 -6.23
CA GLU A 244 23.48 10.42 -5.78
C GLU A 244 22.97 9.19 -6.54
N ILE A 245 23.33 9.00 -7.81
CA ILE A 245 22.78 7.93 -8.67
C ILE A 245 23.78 6.86 -9.06
N ASN A 246 25.08 7.13 -9.00
CA ASN A 246 26.13 6.25 -9.51
C ASN A 246 26.00 4.83 -8.94
N MET A 247 25.93 4.72 -7.60
CA MET A 247 25.78 3.42 -6.93
C MET A 247 24.45 2.73 -7.25
N ALA A 248 23.38 3.48 -7.48
CA ALA A 248 22.08 2.92 -7.85
C ALA A 248 22.12 2.33 -9.27
N VAL A 249 22.74 3.03 -10.23
CA VAL A 249 22.92 2.56 -11.60
C VAL A 249 23.85 1.35 -11.65
N GLU A 250 24.92 1.33 -10.84
CA GLU A 250 25.83 0.19 -10.75
C GLU A 250 25.15 -1.04 -10.13
N ALA A 251 24.42 -0.87 -9.03
CA ALA A 251 23.75 -1.99 -8.34
C ALA A 251 22.52 -2.52 -9.09
N TYR A 252 21.73 -1.64 -9.73
CA TYR A 252 20.45 -1.98 -10.36
C TYR A 252 20.46 -1.80 -11.89
N GLY A 253 21.63 -1.72 -12.53
CA GLY A 253 21.75 -1.48 -13.97
C GLY A 253 21.03 -2.52 -14.83
N GLN A 254 21.08 -3.80 -14.45
CA GLN A 254 20.33 -4.86 -15.15
C GLN A 254 18.81 -4.67 -15.05
N TYR A 255 18.33 -4.26 -13.88
CA TYR A 255 16.91 -3.95 -13.68
C TYR A 255 16.50 -2.76 -14.56
N ILE A 256 17.26 -1.66 -14.53
CA ILE A 256 16.99 -0.47 -15.36
C ILE A 256 16.98 -0.86 -16.85
N ALA A 257 17.95 -1.64 -17.30
CA ALA A 257 18.06 -2.06 -18.70
C ALA A 257 16.87 -2.92 -19.13
N SER A 258 16.50 -3.92 -18.32
CA SER A 258 15.35 -4.79 -18.59
C SER A 258 14.04 -4.01 -18.68
N GLN A 259 13.83 -3.06 -17.76
CA GLN A 259 12.60 -2.29 -17.69
C GLN A 259 12.51 -1.24 -18.78
N THR A 260 13.63 -0.77 -19.35
CA THR A 260 13.68 0.29 -20.37
C THR A 260 13.98 -0.20 -21.79
N LEU A 261 14.15 -1.52 -21.97
CA LEU A 261 14.64 -2.14 -23.20
C LEU A 261 16.00 -1.56 -23.66
N ALA A 262 16.85 -1.22 -22.69
CA ALA A 262 18.20 -0.75 -23.00
C ALA A 262 19.13 -1.92 -23.35
N ALA A 263 19.86 -1.81 -24.45
CA ALA A 263 20.93 -2.75 -24.79
C ALA A 263 22.22 -2.42 -24.00
N SER A 264 22.43 -1.16 -23.64
CA SER A 264 23.55 -0.72 -22.82
C SER A 264 23.18 0.47 -21.94
N ILE A 265 23.80 0.53 -20.76
CA ILE A 265 23.75 1.67 -19.83
C ILE A 265 25.20 2.00 -19.47
N GLN A 266 25.59 3.25 -19.68
CA GLN A 266 26.94 3.73 -19.39
C GLN A 266 26.90 4.98 -18.52
N LEU A 267 27.70 4.99 -17.46
CA LEU A 267 28.00 6.17 -16.67
C LEU A 267 29.21 6.89 -17.28
N VAL A 268 29.00 8.13 -17.73
CA VAL A 268 30.02 8.96 -18.40
C VAL A 268 30.22 10.28 -17.66
N ASP A 269 31.38 10.91 -17.80
CA ASP A 269 31.66 12.17 -17.09
C ASP A 269 30.89 13.36 -17.66
N VAL A 270 30.65 13.35 -18.98
CA VAL A 270 29.87 14.38 -19.68
C VAL A 270 29.04 13.71 -20.76
N VAL A 271 27.75 14.03 -20.80
CA VAL A 271 26.84 13.58 -21.87
C VAL A 271 26.74 14.68 -22.92
N ASP A 272 26.88 14.33 -24.21
CA ASP A 272 26.64 15.27 -25.31
C ASP A 272 25.15 15.46 -25.59
N SER A 273 24.71 16.72 -25.71
CA SER A 273 23.32 17.13 -25.90
C SER A 273 22.34 16.42 -24.94
N PRO A 274 22.52 16.55 -23.61
CA PRO A 274 21.75 15.81 -22.64
C PRO A 274 20.32 16.32 -22.54
N VAL A 275 19.41 15.41 -22.21
CA VAL A 275 18.10 15.74 -21.66
C VAL A 275 18.23 15.78 -20.15
N GLU A 276 17.72 16.85 -19.54
CA GLU A 276 17.71 17.02 -18.10
C GLU A 276 16.46 16.36 -17.49
N LEU A 277 16.68 15.47 -16.54
CA LEU A 277 15.63 14.82 -15.75
C LEU A 277 15.66 15.39 -14.33
N ASP A 278 14.55 16.01 -13.92
CA ASP A 278 14.38 16.59 -12.60
C ASP A 278 13.99 15.53 -11.55
N PHE A 279 14.82 15.39 -10.51
CA PHE A 279 14.65 14.48 -9.37
C PHE A 279 14.28 15.23 -8.06
N GLU A 280 13.75 16.46 -8.16
CA GLU A 280 13.42 17.40 -7.08
C GLU A 280 14.64 17.99 -6.38
N ASP A 281 15.53 17.16 -5.86
CA ASP A 281 16.72 17.60 -5.13
C ASP A 281 17.93 17.83 -6.05
N TYR A 282 17.96 17.18 -7.21
CA TYR A 282 19.05 17.25 -8.17
C TYR A 282 18.56 17.00 -9.61
N ILE A 283 19.42 17.30 -10.58
CA ILE A 283 19.16 17.10 -12.00
C ILE A 283 20.07 15.99 -12.53
N VAL A 284 19.47 15.01 -13.19
CA VAL A 284 20.20 13.93 -13.88
C VAL A 284 20.23 14.23 -15.37
N ARG A 285 21.43 14.27 -15.95
CA ARG A 285 21.63 14.44 -17.39
C ARG A 285 21.77 13.10 -18.07
N ILE A 286 20.94 12.87 -19.09
CA ILE A 286 20.87 11.59 -19.79
C ILE A 286 20.74 11.79 -21.29
N LYS A 287 21.25 10.83 -22.06
CA LYS A 287 20.96 10.71 -23.49
C LYS A 287 20.46 9.29 -23.76
N ILE A 288 19.38 9.21 -24.53
CA ILE A 288 18.89 7.93 -25.06
C ILE A 288 19.01 7.94 -26.58
N GLU A 289 19.54 6.87 -27.15
CA GLU A 289 19.68 6.70 -28.60
C GLU A 289 19.02 5.39 -29.01
N LYS A 290 18.13 5.46 -30.02
CA LYS A 290 17.50 4.27 -30.59
C LYS A 290 18.53 3.46 -31.39
N ILE A 291 18.43 2.14 -31.29
CA ILE A 291 19.21 1.17 -32.06
C ILE A 291 18.49 0.80 -33.35
#